data_AF-A0AAV3Z373-F1
#
_entry.id   AF-A0AAV3Z373-F1
#
_cell.length_a   1.000
_cell.length_b   1.000
_cell.length_c   1.000
_cell.angle_alpha   90.00
_cell.angle_beta   90.00
_cell.angle_gamma   90.00
#
_symmetry.space_group_name_H-M   'P 1'
#
loop_
_entity.id
_entity.type
_entity.pdbx_description
1 polymer ?
#
loop_
_entity_poly.entity_id
_entity_poly.type
_entity_poly.pdbx_seq_one_letter_code
_entity_poly.pdbx_strand_id
1 'polypeptide(L)'
;MASADEEVVMTPSKQGKVTHIKIERKKKQQVNQDDVVFQGGGQHKGLVVNRKNAQDEDLGKPQLQLGFMCFLVDQKTEEHYVESRKLKFWYVDGCDYYNQVTTAYEFFKELVRPESFPRDYVGFIKKCMKQMQSDRYSLARKVDLEVEHMDAADAPMSPGQCPCVCAVLPTDSVSVMSVNEFGVFMMVLIY
;
A
#
# COMPACT_ATOMS: atom_id res chain seq x y z
N MET A 1 13.87 -3.05 -13.90
CA MET A 1 12.99 -4.09 -14.43
C MET A 1 13.25 -5.33 -13.60
N ALA A 2 12.23 -5.84 -12.89
CA ALA A 2 12.31 -7.16 -12.25
C ALA A 2 13.05 -8.14 -13.18
N SER A 3 13.94 -8.95 -12.60
CA SER A 3 14.81 -9.84 -13.38
C SER A 3 13.97 -10.61 -14.41
N ALA A 4 14.52 -10.94 -15.58
CA ALA A 4 13.74 -11.53 -16.68
C ALA A 4 12.99 -12.82 -16.31
N ASP A 5 13.27 -13.39 -15.13
CA ASP A 5 12.68 -14.60 -14.55
C ASP A 5 11.70 -14.35 -13.38
N GLU A 6 11.40 -13.09 -13.05
CA GLU A 6 10.48 -12.72 -11.98
C GLU A 6 9.21 -12.04 -12.50
N GLU A 7 8.12 -12.24 -11.77
CA GLU A 7 6.83 -11.58 -11.96
C GLU A 7 6.36 -10.99 -10.63
N VAL A 8 5.64 -9.88 -10.72
CA VAL A 8 4.95 -9.26 -9.59
C VAL A 8 3.51 -9.77 -9.59
N VAL A 9 3.16 -10.54 -8.57
CA VAL A 9 1.86 -11.20 -8.43
C VAL A 9 1.02 -10.43 -7.41
N MET A 10 -0.19 -10.02 -7.81
CA MET A 10 -1.18 -9.44 -6.92
C MET A 10 -2.27 -10.46 -6.58
N THR A 11 -2.51 -10.68 -5.30
CA THR A 11 -3.58 -11.57 -4.81
C THR A 11 -4.48 -10.81 -3.85
N PRO A 12 -5.75 -10.56 -4.24
CA PRO A 12 -6.71 -9.91 -3.35
C PRO A 12 -7.33 -10.92 -2.37
N SER A 13 -7.53 -10.50 -1.12
CA SER A 13 -8.31 -11.25 -0.13
C SER A 13 -9.11 -10.30 0.76
N LYS A 14 -10.09 -10.83 1.50
CA LYS A 14 -10.92 -10.04 2.40
C LYS A 14 -11.12 -10.79 3.71
N GLN A 15 -10.89 -10.12 4.83
CA GLN A 15 -11.09 -10.64 6.17
C GLN A 15 -11.94 -9.66 6.97
N GLY A 16 -13.22 -10.02 7.20
CA GLY A 16 -14.17 -9.12 7.84
C GLY A 16 -14.38 -7.82 7.05
N LYS A 17 -14.15 -6.67 7.69
CA LYS A 17 -14.20 -5.33 7.07
C LYS A 17 -12.91 -4.97 6.32
N VAL A 18 -11.82 -5.71 6.53
CA VAL A 18 -10.50 -5.39 6.00
C VAL A 18 -10.28 -6.07 4.65
N THR A 19 -9.85 -5.28 3.67
CA THR A 19 -9.42 -5.78 2.36
C THR A 19 -7.90 -5.84 2.34
N HIS A 20 -7.35 -6.99 1.93
CA HIS A 20 -5.92 -7.19 1.77
C HIS A 20 -5.58 -7.30 0.29
N ILE A 21 -4.54 -6.60 -0.12
CA ILE A 21 -3.99 -6.66 -1.46
C ILE A 21 -2.52 -7.01 -1.34
N LYS A 22 -2.27 -8.31 -1.49
CA LYS A 22 -0.94 -8.88 -1.39
C LYS A 22 -0.23 -8.70 -2.72
N ILE A 23 0.96 -8.14 -2.71
CA ILE A 23 1.79 -7.89 -3.89
C ILE A 23 3.17 -8.47 -3.62
N GLU A 24 3.56 -9.46 -4.41
CA GLU A 24 4.77 -10.26 -4.15
C GLU A 24 5.63 -10.38 -5.40
N ARG A 25 6.94 -10.45 -5.21
CA ARG A 25 7.86 -10.90 -6.26
C ARG A 25 7.96 -12.41 -6.20
N LYS A 26 7.62 -13.08 -7.31
CA LYS A 26 7.76 -14.54 -7.45
C LYS A 26 8.56 -14.84 -8.70
N LYS A 27 9.35 -15.92 -8.65
CA LYS A 27 9.93 -16.47 -9.88
C LYS A 27 8.80 -17.01 -10.74
N LYS A 28 8.91 -16.90 -12.06
CA LYS A 28 7.88 -17.38 -13.01
C LYS A 28 7.46 -18.82 -12.78
N GLN A 29 8.42 -19.67 -12.42
CA GLN A 29 8.19 -21.10 -12.14
C GLN A 29 7.38 -21.35 -10.85
N GLN A 30 7.35 -20.37 -9.95
CA GLN A 30 6.59 -20.43 -8.68
C GLN A 30 5.18 -19.85 -8.81
N VAL A 31 4.83 -19.27 -9.97
CA VAL A 31 3.48 -18.74 -10.21
C VAL A 31 2.56 -19.89 -10.60
N ASN A 32 1.57 -20.17 -9.75
CA ASN A 32 0.53 -21.15 -10.04
C ASN A 32 -0.40 -20.63 -11.13
N GLN A 33 -0.32 -21.20 -12.32
CA GLN A 33 -1.12 -20.78 -13.48
C GLN A 33 -2.63 -20.98 -13.28
N ASP A 34 -3.04 -21.93 -12.44
CA ASP A 34 -4.46 -22.19 -12.15
C ASP A 34 -5.13 -21.06 -11.33
N ASP A 35 -4.31 -20.27 -10.63
CA ASP A 35 -4.79 -19.13 -9.85
C ASP A 35 -4.81 -17.83 -10.65
N VAL A 36 -4.17 -17.78 -11.84
CA VAL A 36 -4.02 -16.56 -12.62
C VAL A 36 -5.33 -16.20 -13.31
N VAL A 37 -5.86 -15.00 -13.02
CA VAL A 37 -7.03 -14.43 -13.70
C VAL A 37 -6.64 -13.43 -14.78
N PHE A 38 -5.47 -12.81 -14.65
CA PHE A 38 -5.00 -11.82 -15.61
C PHE A 38 -3.47 -11.78 -15.62
N GLN A 39 -2.92 -11.75 -16.83
CA GLN A 39 -1.49 -11.54 -17.07
C GLN A 39 -1.29 -10.27 -17.91
N GLY A 40 -0.48 -9.35 -17.40
CA GLY A 40 -0.21 -8.08 -18.06
C GLY A 40 0.63 -8.23 -19.33
N GLY A 41 0.21 -7.57 -20.41
CA GLY A 41 0.96 -7.44 -21.66
C GLY A 41 1.58 -6.05 -21.85
N GLY A 42 2.42 -5.89 -22.88
CA GLY A 42 3.00 -4.60 -23.27
C GLY A 42 3.72 -3.90 -22.11
N GLN A 43 3.30 -2.67 -21.80
CA GLN A 43 3.86 -1.90 -20.67
C GLN A 43 3.59 -2.53 -19.29
N HIS A 44 2.66 -3.48 -19.18
CA HIS A 44 2.32 -4.21 -17.96
C HIS A 44 2.93 -5.62 -17.91
N LYS A 45 3.82 -5.96 -18.84
CA LYS A 45 4.52 -7.25 -18.87
C LYS A 45 5.17 -7.54 -17.52
N GLY A 46 4.98 -8.76 -17.01
CA GLY A 46 5.52 -9.21 -15.72
C GLY A 46 4.65 -8.84 -14.51
N LEU A 47 3.45 -8.29 -14.72
CA LEU A 47 2.42 -8.17 -13.69
C LEU A 47 1.41 -9.31 -13.86
N VAL A 48 1.09 -9.98 -12.75
CA VAL A 48 0.13 -11.08 -12.70
C VAL A 48 -0.92 -10.76 -11.63
N VAL A 49 -2.17 -11.08 -11.89
CA VAL A 49 -3.25 -10.98 -10.91
C VAL A 49 -3.85 -12.36 -10.71
N ASN A 50 -3.90 -12.79 -9.46
CA ASN A 50 -4.51 -14.04 -9.06
C ASN A 50 -5.98 -13.85 -8.69
N ARG A 51 -6.73 -14.96 -8.71
CA ARG A 51 -8.08 -15.03 -8.15
C ARG A 51 -8.05 -14.71 -6.66
N LYS A 52 -9.21 -14.30 -6.15
CA LYS A 52 -9.37 -14.00 -4.73
C LYS A 52 -9.02 -15.21 -3.87
N ASN A 53 -8.30 -14.98 -2.77
CA ASN A 53 -7.92 -16.01 -1.80
C ASN A 53 -7.12 -17.18 -2.39
N ALA A 54 -6.37 -16.97 -3.48
CA ALA A 54 -5.40 -17.96 -3.96
C ALA A 54 -4.41 -18.32 -2.83
N GLN A 55 -3.87 -19.54 -2.87
CA GLN A 55 -2.96 -20.00 -1.83
C GLN A 55 -1.73 -19.10 -1.72
N ASP A 56 -1.32 -18.84 -0.48
CA ASP A 56 -0.16 -18.01 -0.17
C ASP A 56 0.86 -18.79 0.65
N GLU A 57 2.12 -18.44 0.45
CA GLU A 57 3.21 -18.85 1.33
C GLU A 57 3.10 -18.06 2.64
N ASP A 58 3.07 -18.76 3.78
CA ASP A 58 3.14 -18.10 5.07
C ASP A 58 4.58 -17.61 5.32
N LEU A 59 4.80 -16.32 5.05
CA LEU A 59 6.08 -15.63 5.32
C LEU A 59 6.20 -15.15 6.78
N GLY A 60 5.28 -15.55 7.66
CA GLY A 60 5.24 -15.09 9.04
C GLY A 60 4.83 -13.61 9.17
N LYS A 61 5.23 -12.99 10.29
CA LYS A 61 4.87 -11.60 10.61
C LYS A 61 5.62 -10.61 9.71
N PRO A 62 5.00 -9.48 9.33
CA PRO A 62 5.71 -8.43 8.61
C PRO A 62 6.85 -7.87 9.46
N GLN A 63 7.95 -7.49 8.81
CA GLN A 63 9.12 -6.93 9.46
C GLN A 63 8.98 -5.43 9.70
N LEU A 64 8.20 -4.75 8.86
CA LEU A 64 7.91 -3.31 9.00
C LEU A 64 6.49 -3.00 8.54
N GLN A 65 5.88 -1.98 9.14
CA GLN A 65 4.55 -1.51 8.76
C GLN A 65 4.50 0.02 8.73
N LEU A 66 3.82 0.59 7.73
CA LEU A 66 3.51 2.02 7.64
C LEU A 66 2.01 2.20 7.52
N GLY A 67 1.42 3.10 8.32
CA GLY A 67 0.00 3.40 8.30
C GLY A 67 -0.29 4.84 7.89
N PHE A 68 -1.38 5.06 7.19
CA PHE A 68 -1.88 6.39 6.88
C PHE A 68 -3.40 6.36 6.67
N MET A 69 -4.02 7.54 6.81
CA MET A 69 -5.45 7.72 6.58
C MET A 69 -5.70 8.46 5.26
N CYS A 70 -6.77 8.08 4.57
CA CYS A 70 -7.28 8.78 3.41
C CYS A 70 -8.66 9.37 3.73
N PHE A 71 -8.79 10.68 3.62
CA PHE A 71 -10.06 11.38 3.67
C PHE A 71 -10.58 11.48 2.25
N LEU A 72 -11.66 10.77 1.97
CA LEU A 72 -12.22 10.60 0.65
C LEU A 72 -13.59 11.29 0.58
N VAL A 73 -13.92 11.78 -0.62
CA VAL A 73 -15.20 12.39 -0.94
C VAL A 73 -15.78 11.64 -2.11
N ASP A 74 -17.00 11.12 -1.96
CA ASP A 74 -17.74 10.55 -3.08
C ASP A 74 -18.17 11.69 -4.02
N GLN A 75 -17.75 11.64 -5.27
CA GLN A 75 -18.07 12.70 -6.24
C GLN A 75 -19.55 12.75 -6.63
N LYS A 76 -20.32 11.68 -6.38
CA LYS A 76 -21.75 11.61 -6.70
C LYS A 76 -22.62 12.04 -5.53
N THR A 77 -22.26 11.63 -4.31
CA THR A 77 -23.08 11.88 -3.11
C THR A 77 -22.55 13.03 -2.25
N GLU A 78 -21.32 13.50 -2.50
CA GLU A 78 -20.57 14.45 -1.66
C GLU A 78 -20.32 13.92 -0.23
N GLU A 79 -20.55 12.62 0.01
CA GLU A 79 -20.31 12.02 1.31
C GLU A 79 -18.82 11.88 1.59
N HIS A 80 -18.45 12.20 2.83
CA HIS A 80 -17.10 12.07 3.32
C HIS A 80 -16.92 10.74 4.04
N TYR A 81 -15.83 10.04 3.74
CA TYR A 81 -15.47 8.80 4.42
C TYR A 81 -13.96 8.76 4.66
N VAL A 82 -13.56 8.06 5.73
CA VAL A 82 -12.16 7.89 6.09
C VAL A 82 -11.78 6.43 5.90
N GLU A 83 -10.69 6.21 5.18
CA GLU A 83 -10.07 4.90 5.04
C GLU A 83 -8.75 4.86 5.80
N SER A 84 -8.56 3.85 6.62
CA SER A 84 -7.27 3.46 7.18
C SER A 84 -6.56 2.56 6.18
N ARG A 85 -5.33 2.91 5.81
CA ARG A 85 -4.49 2.13 4.90
C ARG A 85 -3.18 1.78 5.59
N LYS A 86 -2.77 0.51 5.52
CA LYS A 86 -1.51 0.02 6.06
C LYS A 86 -0.73 -0.72 4.99
N LEU A 87 0.55 -0.40 4.88
CA LEU A 87 1.52 -1.14 4.08
C LEU A 87 2.37 -1.98 5.01
N LYS A 88 2.31 -3.30 4.85
CA LYS A 88 3.10 -4.27 5.60
C LYS A 88 4.18 -4.85 4.69
N PHE A 89 5.43 -4.86 5.15
CA PHE A 89 6.58 -5.24 4.34
C PHE A 89 7.22 -6.53 4.85
N TRP A 90 7.54 -7.40 3.89
CA TRP A 90 8.44 -8.53 4.05
C TRP A 90 9.61 -8.36 3.09
N TYR A 91 10.80 -8.62 3.57
CA TYR A 91 12.05 -8.40 2.85
C TYR A 91 12.71 -9.72 2.47
N VAL A 92 13.66 -9.64 1.55
CA VAL A 92 14.57 -10.74 1.25
C VAL A 92 15.41 -11.11 2.48
N ASP A 93 15.83 -12.37 2.55
CA ASP A 93 16.65 -12.87 3.66
C ASP A 93 17.96 -12.09 3.77
N GLY A 94 18.38 -11.81 5.01
CA GLY A 94 19.61 -11.06 5.29
C GLY A 94 19.53 -9.55 5.06
N CYS A 95 18.37 -8.99 4.69
CA CYS A 95 18.16 -7.55 4.62
C CYS A 95 18.29 -6.93 6.02
N ASP A 96 19.25 -6.02 6.23
CA ASP A 96 19.44 -5.33 7.51
C ASP A 96 18.37 -4.26 7.76
N TYR A 97 18.20 -3.90 9.03
CA TYR A 97 17.15 -2.96 9.47
C TYR A 97 17.23 -1.59 8.80
N TYR A 98 18.42 -1.05 8.55
CA TYR A 98 18.55 0.26 7.89
C TYR A 98 18.01 0.22 6.46
N ASN A 99 18.34 -0.84 5.72
CA ASN A 99 17.81 -1.07 4.38
C ASN A 99 16.31 -1.35 4.38
N GLN A 100 15.78 -2.06 5.39
CA GLN A 100 14.33 -2.27 5.56
C GLN A 100 13.59 -0.93 5.68
N VAL A 101 14.01 -0.09 6.64
CA VAL A 101 13.41 1.23 6.90
C VAL A 101 13.52 2.14 5.68
N THR A 102 14.71 2.23 5.08
CA THR A 102 14.95 3.05 3.88
C THR A 102 14.05 2.64 2.72
N THR A 103 13.93 1.32 2.48
CA THR A 103 13.09 0.78 1.40
C THR A 103 11.62 1.13 1.62
N ALA A 104 11.08 0.91 2.81
CA ALA A 104 9.67 1.20 3.08
C ALA A 104 9.36 2.70 3.04
N TYR A 105 10.24 3.53 3.58
CA TYR A 105 10.05 4.98 3.60
C TYR A 105 10.08 5.57 2.19
N GLU A 106 11.07 5.21 1.37
CA GLU A 106 11.14 5.68 -0.02
C GLU A 106 9.99 5.15 -0.88
N PHE A 107 9.60 3.88 -0.67
CA PHE A 107 8.42 3.29 -1.32
C PHE A 107 7.17 4.10 -1.00
N PHE A 108 6.91 4.32 0.29
CA PHE A 108 5.75 5.08 0.75
C PHE A 108 5.76 6.52 0.22
N LYS A 109 6.89 7.23 0.36
CA LYS A 109 7.06 8.61 -0.12
C LYS A 109 6.79 8.75 -1.62
N GLU A 110 7.23 7.78 -2.43
CA GLU A 110 6.95 7.78 -3.86
C GLU A 110 5.48 7.45 -4.17
N LEU A 111 4.91 6.48 -3.44
CA LEU A 111 3.52 6.05 -3.60
C LEU A 111 2.55 7.21 -3.37
N VAL A 112 2.81 7.99 -2.33
CA VAL A 112 1.96 9.09 -1.88
C VAL A 112 2.35 10.46 -2.44
N ARG A 113 3.29 10.48 -3.38
CA ARG A 113 3.81 11.73 -3.97
C ARG A 113 2.67 12.57 -4.58
N PRO A 114 2.44 13.81 -4.10
CA PRO A 114 1.49 14.80 -4.61
C PRO A 114 1.21 14.81 -6.11
N GLU A 115 2.24 15.01 -6.93
CA GLU A 115 2.12 15.30 -8.35
C GLU A 115 1.64 14.07 -9.15
N SER A 116 1.76 12.89 -8.56
CA SER A 116 1.45 11.60 -9.17
C SER A 116 0.54 10.75 -8.29
N PHE A 117 -0.16 11.38 -7.35
CA PHE A 117 -1.02 10.66 -6.42
C PHE A 117 -2.24 10.11 -7.17
N PRO A 118 -2.50 8.79 -7.11
CA PRO A 118 -3.65 8.21 -7.78
C PRO A 118 -4.97 8.70 -7.18
N ARG A 119 -5.90 9.14 -8.03
CA ARG A 119 -7.21 9.67 -7.62
C ARG A 119 -8.26 8.59 -7.35
N ASP A 120 -7.96 7.35 -7.72
CA ASP A 120 -8.85 6.22 -7.56
C ASP A 120 -8.11 5.01 -6.97
N TYR A 121 -8.90 4.09 -6.41
CA TYR A 121 -8.41 2.89 -5.74
C TYR A 121 -7.58 1.98 -6.67
N VAL A 122 -8.02 1.82 -7.92
CA VAL A 122 -7.36 0.95 -8.90
C VAL A 122 -6.00 1.55 -9.31
N GLY A 123 -5.94 2.86 -9.49
CA GLY A 123 -4.71 3.62 -9.75
C GLY A 123 -3.72 3.48 -8.59
N PHE A 124 -4.21 3.52 -7.34
CA PHE A 124 -3.37 3.31 -6.15
C PHE A 124 -2.71 1.93 -6.15
N ILE A 125 -3.50 0.87 -6.37
CA ILE A 125 -3.00 -0.50 -6.46
C ILE A 125 -2.03 -0.66 -7.62
N LYS A 126 -2.38 -0.13 -8.80
CA LYS A 126 -1.51 -0.18 -9.99
C LYS A 126 -0.16 0.48 -9.71
N LYS A 127 -0.14 1.63 -9.02
CA LYS A 127 1.10 2.31 -8.63
C LYS A 127 1.94 1.46 -7.67
N CYS A 128 1.30 0.84 -6.68
CA CYS A 128 1.96 -0.09 -5.75
C CYS A 128 2.58 -1.30 -6.49
N MET A 129 1.82 -1.95 -7.38
CA MET A 129 2.33 -3.05 -8.22
C MET A 129 3.50 -2.60 -9.10
N LYS A 130 3.44 -1.39 -9.66
CA LYS A 130 4.49 -0.84 -10.51
C LYS A 130 5.76 -0.50 -9.74
N GLN A 131 5.65 0.03 -8.52
CA GLN A 131 6.81 0.20 -7.65
C GLN A 131 7.42 -1.14 -7.28
N MET A 132 6.60 -2.15 -6.95
CA MET A 132 7.06 -3.52 -6.74
C MET A 132 7.68 -4.16 -8.00
N GLN A 133 7.56 -3.58 -9.19
CA GLN A 133 8.26 -4.03 -10.39
C GLN A 133 9.62 -3.35 -10.59
N SER A 134 9.86 -2.23 -9.91
CA SER A 134 11.10 -1.44 -10.00
C SER A 134 12.24 -2.11 -9.25
N ASP A 135 13.47 -2.00 -9.78
CA ASP A 135 14.66 -2.62 -9.15
C ASP A 135 15.04 -1.92 -7.84
N ARG A 136 14.60 -0.66 -7.71
CA ARG A 136 14.78 0.17 -6.52
C ARG A 136 14.21 -0.47 -5.25
N TYR A 137 13.15 -1.26 -5.40
CA TYR A 137 12.44 -1.91 -4.30
C TYR A 137 12.58 -3.44 -4.37
N SER A 138 13.71 -3.93 -4.90
CA SER A 138 14.01 -5.36 -5.02
C SER A 138 14.20 -6.05 -3.66
N LEU A 139 14.58 -5.30 -2.63
CA LEU A 139 14.68 -5.80 -1.26
C LEU A 139 13.33 -6.15 -0.63
N ALA A 140 12.24 -5.54 -1.09
CA ALA A 140 10.89 -5.91 -0.68
C ALA A 140 10.46 -7.16 -1.45
N ARG A 141 10.35 -8.28 -0.73
CA ARG A 141 9.85 -9.57 -1.24
C ARG A 141 8.33 -9.53 -1.40
N LYS A 142 7.65 -8.95 -0.41
CA LYS A 142 6.18 -8.82 -0.37
C LYS A 142 5.75 -7.52 0.31
N VAL A 143 4.71 -6.93 -0.25
CA VAL A 143 3.97 -5.81 0.34
C VAL A 143 2.50 -6.24 0.45
N ASP A 144 1.95 -6.20 1.65
CA ASP A 144 0.50 -6.36 1.87
C ASP A 144 -0.11 -5.00 2.16
N LEU A 145 -1.05 -4.59 1.31
CA LEU A 145 -1.85 -3.39 1.49
C LEU A 145 -3.16 -3.77 2.19
N GLU A 146 -3.27 -3.36 3.45
CA GLU A 146 -4.52 -3.40 4.21
C GLU A 146 -5.32 -2.12 3.98
N VAL A 147 -6.61 -2.28 3.71
CA VAL A 147 -7.56 -1.18 3.54
C VAL A 147 -8.80 -1.47 4.37
N GLU A 148 -9.13 -0.53 5.25
CA GLU A 148 -10.27 -0.60 6.14
C GLU A 148 -11.04 0.72 6.12
N HIS A 149 -12.36 0.64 5.89
CA HIS A 149 -13.23 1.80 6.03
C HIS A 149 -13.50 2.03 7.50
N MET A 150 -13.30 3.26 7.96
CA MET A 150 -13.61 3.64 9.33
C MET A 150 -15.09 3.99 9.44
N ASP A 151 -15.74 3.50 10.49
CA ASP A 151 -17.09 3.92 10.83
C ASP A 151 -17.07 5.41 11.22
N ALA A 152 -18.10 6.18 10.86
CA ALA A 152 -18.11 7.63 11.04
C ALA A 152 -17.92 8.08 12.51
N ALA A 153 -18.29 7.22 13.47
CA ALA A 153 -18.08 7.48 14.90
C ALA A 153 -16.61 7.41 15.34
N ASP A 154 -15.80 6.59 14.64
CA ASP A 154 -14.38 6.36 14.96
C ASP A 154 -13.45 7.19 14.07
N ALA A 155 -13.99 7.82 13.02
CA ALA A 155 -13.23 8.62 12.08
C ALA A 155 -12.77 9.94 12.71
N PRO A 156 -11.48 10.30 12.57
CA PRO A 156 -11.01 11.61 13.02
C PRO A 156 -11.64 12.73 12.18
N MET A 157 -11.82 13.90 12.80
CA MET A 157 -12.29 15.10 12.11
C MET A 157 -11.39 15.44 10.92
N SER A 158 -12.00 15.81 9.80
CA SER A 158 -11.24 16.24 8.62
C SER A 158 -10.38 17.46 8.99
N PRO A 159 -9.12 17.55 8.55
CA PRO A 159 -8.25 18.61 9.07
C PRO A 159 -8.62 20.03 8.60
N GLY A 160 -9.57 20.18 7.67
CA GLY A 160 -10.17 21.47 7.28
C GLY A 160 -11.35 21.92 8.17
N GLN A 161 -11.84 21.08 9.07
CA GLN A 161 -12.98 21.38 9.96
C GLN A 161 -12.58 21.61 11.43
N CYS A 162 -11.29 21.58 11.75
CA CYS A 162 -10.79 21.81 13.10
C CYS A 162 -10.08 23.18 13.20
N PRO A 163 -10.58 24.15 13.99
CA PRO A 163 -9.92 25.45 14.19
C PRO A 163 -8.63 25.37 15.04
N CYS A 164 -8.30 24.18 15.55
CA CYS A 164 -7.11 23.89 16.34
C CYS A 164 -6.36 22.71 15.71
N VAL A 165 -5.44 22.99 14.78
CA VAL A 165 -4.49 22.00 14.28
C VAL A 165 -3.45 21.75 15.37
N CYS A 166 -3.73 20.79 16.25
CA CYS A 166 -2.75 20.19 17.15
C CYS A 166 -3.01 18.69 17.16
N ALA A 167 -2.20 17.93 16.41
CA ALA A 167 -2.07 16.50 16.66
C ALA A 167 -1.31 16.34 17.99
N VAL A 168 -2.04 16.10 19.08
CA VAL A 168 -1.45 15.56 20.31
C VAL A 168 -1.13 14.10 20.02
N LEU A 169 0.16 13.73 20.03
CA LEU A 169 0.58 12.33 20.04
C LEU A 169 1.33 12.03 21.35
N PRO A 170 1.10 10.85 21.95
CA PRO A 170 1.95 10.36 23.02
C PRO A 170 3.38 10.15 22.50
N THR A 171 4.34 10.39 23.39
CA THR A 171 5.79 10.33 23.20
C THR A 171 6.22 9.08 22.44
N ASP A 172 7.02 9.29 21.39
CA ASP A 172 7.75 8.31 20.55
C ASP A 172 7.30 8.15 19.09
N SER A 173 6.34 8.93 18.60
CA SER A 173 5.92 8.92 17.19
C SER A 173 6.36 10.17 16.42
N VAL A 174 6.96 9.98 15.25
CA VAL A 174 7.30 11.07 14.30
C VAL A 174 6.20 11.13 13.24
N SER A 175 5.46 12.23 13.21
CA SER A 175 4.49 12.51 12.14
C SER A 175 5.06 13.47 11.10
N VAL A 176 4.88 13.14 9.82
CA VAL A 176 5.08 14.05 8.71
C VAL A 176 3.70 14.41 8.17
N MET A 177 3.30 15.67 8.32
CA MET A 177 2.11 16.23 7.68
C MET A 177 2.53 16.82 6.34
N SER A 178 1.93 16.35 5.24
CA SER A 178 2.03 17.03 3.95
C SER A 178 0.64 17.52 3.56
N VAL A 179 0.46 18.83 3.56
CA VAL A 179 -0.71 19.49 2.97
C VAL A 179 -0.42 19.63 1.49
N ASN A 180 -1.35 19.17 0.65
CA ASN A 180 -1.23 19.34 -0.79
C ASN A 180 -2.35 20.25 -1.30
N GLU A 181 -2.11 20.99 -2.40
CA GLU A 181 -3.05 21.99 -2.96
C GLU A 181 -4.44 21.41 -3.34
N PHE A 182 -4.60 20.08 -3.32
CA PHE A 182 -5.85 19.37 -3.60
C PHE A 182 -6.63 18.91 -2.36
N GLY A 183 -6.28 19.39 -1.16
CA GLY A 183 -7.07 19.16 0.06
C GLY A 183 -6.99 17.74 0.65
N VAL A 184 -6.06 16.91 0.16
CA VAL A 184 -5.81 15.57 0.74
C VAL A 184 -4.89 15.73 1.94
N PHE A 185 -5.43 15.49 3.12
CA PHE A 185 -4.62 15.40 4.34
C PHE A 185 -4.13 13.97 4.54
N MET A 186 -2.81 13.80 4.61
CA MET A 186 -2.20 12.51 4.89
C MET A 186 -1.45 12.59 6.21
N MET A 187 -1.95 11.85 7.21
CA MET A 187 -1.26 11.65 8.47
C MET A 187 -0.56 10.31 8.41
N VAL A 188 0.78 10.32 8.48
CA VAL A 188 1.62 9.11 8.46
C VAL A 188 1.90 8.69 9.89
N LEU A 189 1.51 7.48 10.24
CA LEU A 189 1.84 6.83 11.50
C LEU A 189 2.88 5.74 11.23
N ILE A 190 4.07 5.94 11.79
CA ILE A 190 5.16 4.96 11.79
C ILE A 190 5.04 4.21 13.13
N TYR A 191 4.87 2.89 13.07
CA TYR A 191 4.73 2.01 14.24
C TYR A 191 5.90 1.05 14.33
#